data_AF-A0A7Y7A0D3-F1
#
_entry.id   AF-A0A7Y7A0D3-F1
#
_cell.length_a   1.000
_cell.length_b   1.000
_cell.length_c   1.000
_cell.angle_alpha   90.00
_cell.angle_beta   90.00
_cell.angle_gamma   90.00
#
_symmetry.space_group_name_H-M   'P 1'
#
loop_
_entity.id
_entity.type
_entity.pdbx_description
1 polymer ?
#
loop_
_entity_poly.entity_id
_entity_poly.type
_entity_poly.pdbx_seq_one_letter_code
_entity_poly.pdbx_strand_id
1 'polypeptide(L)' 'MSKNIDGFVGFSPWILVDFRSPRRTLPGIQDDFNRKGLVSEKGEKKQAFYILSDFYEQAQQ' A
#
# COMPACT_ATOMS: atom_id res chain seq x y z
N MET A 1 15.49 -0.95 6.02
CA MET A 1 14.52 -1.88 6.65
C MET A 1 14.68 -3.28 6.10
N SER A 2 14.54 -3.52 4.79
CA SER A 2 14.84 -4.81 4.15
C SER A 2 16.27 -5.31 4.37
N LYS A 3 17.26 -4.40 4.28
CA LYS A 3 18.70 -4.71 4.46
C LYS A 3 19.08 -5.30 5.82
N ASN A 4 18.19 -5.21 6.81
CA ASN A 4 18.43 -5.70 8.18
C ASN A 4 17.64 -6.98 8.50
N ILE A 5 17.01 -7.60 7.50
CA ILE A 5 16.27 -8.86 7.63
C ILE A 5 17.06 -9.93 6.88
N ASP A 6 17.66 -10.86 7.61
CA ASP A 6 18.42 -11.97 7.01
C ASP A 6 17.51 -12.85 6.14
N GLY A 7 18.01 -13.27 4.97
CA GLY A 7 17.27 -14.04 3.98
C GLY A 7 16.14 -13.29 3.25
N PHE A 8 16.05 -11.96 3.37
CA PHE A 8 15.03 -11.19 2.68
C PHE A 8 15.26 -11.09 1.17
N VAL A 9 14.35 -11.65 0.38
CA VAL A 9 14.42 -11.65 -1.09
C VAL A 9 13.29 -10.89 -1.77
N GLY A 10 12.29 -10.41 -1.02
CA GLY A 10 11.16 -9.67 -1.58
C GLY A 10 9.96 -9.58 -0.63
N PHE A 11 8.99 -8.74 -1.02
CA PHE A 11 7.74 -8.53 -0.30
C PHE A 11 6.69 -7.95 -1.26
N SER A 12 5.41 -8.18 -0.92
CA SER A 12 4.26 -7.65 -1.66
C SER A 12 3.33 -6.91 -0.69
N PRO A 13 3.42 -5.57 -0.61
CA PRO A 13 2.55 -4.78 0.25
C PRO A 13 1.08 -4.94 -0.12
N TRP A 14 0.25 -5.12 0.91
CA TRP A 14 -1.20 -5.19 0.75
C TRP A 14 -1.79 -3.79 0.89
N ILE A 15 -2.32 -3.15 -0.15
CA ILE A 15 -2.57 -3.59 -1.53
C ILE A 15 -2.30 -2.40 -2.46
N LEU A 16 -2.32 -2.59 -3.77
CA LEU A 16 -2.16 -1.49 -4.72
C LEU A 16 -3.30 -0.45 -4.63
N VAL A 17 -4.55 -0.89 -4.73
CA VAL A 17 -5.73 0.00 -4.82
C VAL A 17 -6.72 -0.31 -3.70
N ASP A 18 -7.37 0.73 -3.16
CA ASP A 18 -8.51 0.54 -2.25
C ASP A 18 -9.60 -0.32 -2.91
N PHE A 19 -10.21 -1.21 -2.13
CA PHE A 19 -11.21 -2.16 -2.65
C PHE A 19 -12.38 -2.35 -1.70
N ARG A 20 -13.54 -2.77 -2.23
CA ARG A 20 -14.75 -2.98 -1.43
C ARG A 20 -14.58 -4.15 -0.47
N SER A 21 -14.97 -3.95 0.78
CA SER A 21 -14.99 -4.97 1.82
C SER A 21 -16.12 -4.66 2.81
N PRO A 22 -17.12 -5.56 2.97
CA PRO A 22 -18.28 -5.33 3.86
C PRO A 22 -17.89 -5.31 5.35
N ARG A 23 -16.61 -5.53 5.67
CA ARG A 23 -16.06 -5.53 7.03
C ARG A 23 -15.44 -4.19 7.42
N ARG A 24 -15.60 -3.14 6.61
CA ARG A 24 -14.95 -1.83 6.76
C ARG A 24 -15.99 -0.72 6.88
N THR A 25 -16.65 -0.69 8.03
CA THR A 25 -17.91 0.04 8.23
C THR A 25 -17.76 1.44 8.84
N LEU A 26 -16.53 1.93 9.05
CA LEU A 26 -16.30 3.24 9.68
C LEU A 26 -16.79 4.38 8.74
N PRO A 27 -17.82 5.15 9.11
CA PRO A 27 -18.42 6.16 8.23
C PRO A 27 -17.48 7.34 7.97
N GLY A 28 -17.49 7.86 6.74
CA GLY A 28 -16.70 9.03 6.31
C GLY A 28 -15.21 8.76 6.13
N ILE A 29 -14.76 7.54 6.44
CA ILE A 29 -13.36 7.10 6.27
C ILE A 29 -13.31 5.85 5.41
N GLN A 30 -14.01 4.79 5.82
CA GLN A 30 -13.96 3.50 5.14
C GLN A 30 -15.12 3.33 4.17
N ASP A 31 -16.36 3.58 4.60
CA ASP A 31 -17.56 3.50 3.75
C ASP A 31 -17.59 2.23 2.86
N ASP A 32 -17.34 1.08 3.48
CA ASP A 32 -17.22 -0.24 2.86
C ASP A 32 -16.01 -0.44 1.94
N PHE A 33 -14.98 0.41 2.04
CA PHE A 33 -13.68 0.22 1.41
C PHE A 33 -12.58 -0.14 2.42
N ASN A 34 -11.77 -1.13 2.06
CA ASN A 34 -10.48 -1.34 2.70
C ASN A 34 -9.49 -0.29 2.18
N ARG A 35 -9.25 0.73 3.01
CA ARG A 35 -8.41 1.90 2.70
C ARG A 35 -6.88 1.66 2.70
N LYS A 36 -6.45 0.40 2.60
CA LYS A 36 -5.02 -0.01 2.61
C LYS A 36 -4.33 0.13 1.26
N GLY A 37 -5.04 0.52 0.21
CA GLY A 37 -4.45 0.80 -1.09
C GLY A 37 -3.41 1.90 -0.96
N LEU A 38 -2.27 1.75 -1.65
CA LEU A 38 -1.35 2.86 -1.90
C LEU A 38 -1.97 3.89 -2.87
N VAL A 39 -2.95 3.44 -3.65
CA VAL A 39 -3.77 4.23 -4.57
C VAL A 39 -5.22 4.20 -4.08
N SER A 40 -5.91 5.34 -4.14
CA SER A 40 -7.34 5.40 -3.83
C SER A 40 -8.16 4.67 -4.90
N GLU A 41 -9.42 4.37 -4.59
CA GLU A 41 -10.41 3.83 -5.51
C GLU A 41 -10.65 4.72 -6.75
N LYS A 42 -10.25 6.01 -6.68
CA LYS A 42 -10.32 6.99 -7.77
C LYS A 42 -9.03 7.08 -8.59
N GLY A 43 -8.00 6.29 -8.26
CA GLY A 43 -6.72 6.30 -8.94
C GLY A 43 -5.70 7.31 -8.38
N GLU A 44 -5.98 7.95 -7.25
CA GLU A 44 -5.10 8.96 -6.66
C GLU A 44 -3.98 8.27 -5.85
N LYS A 45 -2.72 8.59 -6.14
CA LYS A 45 -1.57 8.07 -5.38
C LYS A 45 -1.50 8.73 -4.01
N LYS A 46 -1.50 7.93 -2.95
CA LYS A 46 -1.33 8.39 -1.56
C LYS A 46 0.17 8.61 -1.27
N GLN A 47 0.49 9.36 -0.21
CA GLN A 47 1.89 9.63 0.17
C GLN A 47 2.73 8.36 0.34
N ALA A 48 2.15 7.29 0.91
CA ALA A 48 2.81 6.00 1.08
C ALA A 48 3.22 5.31 -0.24
N PHE A 49 2.55 5.64 -1.37
CA PHE A 49 2.94 5.14 -2.68
C PHE A 49 4.38 5.54 -3.01
N TYR A 50 4.72 6.81 -2.78
CA TYR A 50 6.04 7.36 -3.12
C TYR A 50 7.13 6.78 -2.23
N ILE A 51 6.86 6.56 -0.94
CA ILE A 51 7.80 5.87 -0.04
C ILE A 51 8.17 4.49 -0.58
N LEU A 52 7.19 3.72 -1.07
CA LEU A 52 7.44 2.40 -1.63
C LEU A 52 8.10 2.46 -3.03
N SER A 53 7.71 3.45 -3.86
CA SER A 53 8.33 3.69 -5.18
C SER A 53 9.82 3.96 -5.02
N ASP A 54 10.18 4.93 -4.18
CA ASP A 54 11.57 5.31 -3.91
C ASP A 54 12.36 4.13 -3.34
N PHE A 55 11.75 3.34 -2.47
CA PHE A 55 12.35 2.13 -1.93
C PHE A 55 12.66 1.10 -3.04
N TYR A 56 11.73 0.86 -3.98
CA TYR A 56 11.95 -0.09 -5.07
C TYR A 56 12.96 0.44 -6.10
N GLU A 57 12.96 1.73 -6.39
CA GLU A 57 13.95 2.37 -7.27
C GLU A 57 15.37 2.26 -6.70
N GLN A 58 15.54 2.47 -5.38
CA GLN A 58 16.83 2.28 -4.71
C GLN A 58 17.27 0.82 -4.67
N ALA A 59 16.34 -0.14 -4.70
CA ALA A 59 16.66 -1.56 -4.70
C ALA A 59 17.03 -2.10 -6.10
N GLN A 60 16.76 -1.34 -7.17
CA GLN A 60 17.12 -1.68 -8.55
C GLN A 60 18.51 -1.17 -8.97
N GLN A 61 19.11 -0.28 -8.17
CA GLN A 61 20.50 0.18 -8.33
C GLN A 61 21.48 -0.81 -7.70
#